data_AF-A0A2N3Y527-F1
#
_entry.id   AF-A0A2N3Y527-F1
#
_cell.length_a   1.000
_cell.length_b   1.000
_cell.length_c   1.000
_cell.angle_alpha   90.00
_cell.angle_beta   90.00
_cell.angle_gamma   90.00
#
_symmetry.space_group_name_H-M   'P 1'
#
loop_
_entity.id
_entity.type
_entity.pdbx_description
1 polymer ?
#
loop_
_entity_poly.entity_id
_entity_poly.type
_entity_poly.pdbx_seq_one_letter_code
_entity_poly.pdbx_strand_id
1 'polypeptide(L)'
;MTTPDQKADVKAALHEVLLRQAGFAPDELVTQARVWLADDRFDEVARAVASTAARYVLPLTEEDLGVLATVFEAEGASLDVLESIEPMIDDPPLVWQFSAEPPDSVDSTDDSAVAALIEILDEEPAAHGMWRAWRMSPDGAPYPPPRAVYVVEADDDDLTELTARLQKALVAAGEAAPQVEVTPVVGPVPTYQRAARAYGALLWAATEAPEITVARVFDAVDPVSGPSFAPDHPLMNNEAERGQILDYLRAGTALMITTATLDDVVDSTRGAVVPMSFRTDGTWIWPDTVAYYLEHHHLAPDPDLLEHIRDAGLLPPELDAVAVHRAMDVLRKPPETEPVWTR
;
A
#
# COMPACT_ATOMS: atom_id res chain seq x y z
N MET A 1 12.59 1.12 36.10
CA MET A 1 11.31 1.78 35.79
C MET A 1 11.50 2.52 34.49
N THR A 2 10.92 1.97 33.43
CA THR A 2 10.88 2.57 32.09
C THR A 2 10.10 3.89 32.17
N THR A 3 10.61 4.93 31.52
CA THR A 3 9.88 6.21 31.42
C THR A 3 8.65 6.07 30.52
N PRO A 4 7.63 6.94 30.63
CA PRO A 4 6.47 6.90 29.74
C PRO A 4 6.85 6.93 28.25
N ASP A 5 7.83 7.76 27.87
CA ASP A 5 8.30 7.87 26.49
C ASP A 5 8.93 6.55 26.01
N GLN A 6 9.84 5.97 26.81
CA GLN A 6 10.41 4.66 26.50
C GLN A 6 9.36 3.54 26.42
N LYS A 7 8.26 3.66 27.17
CA LYS A 7 7.16 2.70 27.14
C LYS A 7 6.39 2.81 25.81
N ALA A 8 6.13 4.03 25.35
CA ALA A 8 5.50 4.30 24.07
C ALA A 8 6.38 3.80 22.90
N ASP A 9 7.69 4.08 22.96
CA ASP A 9 8.64 3.60 21.94
C ASP A 9 8.64 2.07 21.82
N VAL A 10 8.69 1.36 22.96
CA VAL A 10 8.63 -0.12 22.97
C VAL A 10 7.28 -0.62 22.45
N LYS A 11 6.17 0.06 22.78
CA LYS A 11 4.83 -0.30 22.31
C LYS A 11 4.74 -0.18 20.78
N ALA A 12 5.23 0.93 20.21
CA ALA A 12 5.27 1.16 18.77
C ALA A 12 6.19 0.14 18.06
N ALA A 13 7.38 -0.12 18.61
CA ALA A 13 8.30 -1.11 18.04
C ALA A 13 7.71 -2.54 18.06
N LEU A 14 7.03 -2.94 19.15
CA LEU A 14 6.33 -4.23 19.19
C LEU A 14 5.13 -4.28 18.23
N HIS A 15 4.45 -3.16 17.98
CA HIS A 15 3.41 -3.09 16.96
C HIS A 15 3.96 -3.42 15.57
N GLU A 16 5.10 -2.83 15.21
CA GLU A 16 5.78 -3.12 13.95
C GLU A 16 6.23 -4.59 13.85
N VAL A 17 6.73 -5.17 14.95
CA VAL A 17 7.02 -6.61 15.04
C VAL A 17 5.78 -7.42 14.70
N LEU A 18 4.62 -7.11 15.31
CA LEU A 18 3.37 -7.83 15.07
C LEU A 18 2.83 -7.63 13.64
N LEU A 19 3.01 -6.46 13.02
CA LEU A 19 2.68 -6.26 11.61
C LEU A 19 3.52 -7.19 10.71
N ARG A 20 4.80 -7.37 10.99
CA ARG A 20 5.66 -8.29 10.22
C ARG A 20 5.39 -9.77 10.51
N GLN A 21 4.85 -10.11 11.68
CA GLN A 21 4.43 -11.47 11.99
C GLN A 21 3.06 -11.85 11.38
N ALA A 22 2.27 -10.88 10.90
CA ALA A 22 0.99 -11.14 10.28
C ALA A 22 1.14 -12.05 9.05
N GLY A 23 0.37 -13.14 9.02
CA GLY A 23 0.45 -14.16 7.97
C GLY A 23 1.58 -15.18 8.13
N PHE A 24 2.53 -15.00 9.05
CA PHE A 24 3.54 -16.02 9.35
C PHE A 24 3.24 -16.75 10.66
N ALA A 25 2.92 -16.00 11.70
CA ALA A 25 2.48 -16.56 12.98
C ALA A 25 1.01 -17.01 12.91
N PRO A 26 0.57 -17.93 13.79
CA PRO A 26 -0.84 -18.29 13.91
C PRO A 26 -1.73 -17.07 14.15
N ASP A 27 -2.87 -16.99 13.45
CA ASP A 27 -3.80 -15.86 13.52
C ASP A 27 -4.29 -15.57 14.94
N GLU A 28 -4.58 -16.63 15.71
CA GLU A 28 -5.01 -16.53 17.10
C GLU A 28 -3.91 -15.92 17.99
N LEU A 29 -2.64 -16.24 17.70
CA LEU A 29 -1.49 -15.70 18.44
C LEU A 29 -1.32 -14.21 18.15
N VAL A 30 -1.36 -13.80 16.88
CA VAL A 30 -1.25 -12.38 16.48
C VAL A 30 -2.40 -11.56 17.08
N THR A 31 -3.63 -12.07 16.96
CA THR A 31 -4.82 -11.44 17.55
C THR A 31 -4.65 -11.22 19.05
N GLN A 32 -4.23 -12.26 19.78
CA GLN A 32 -4.04 -12.20 21.23
C GLN A 32 -2.86 -11.30 21.63
N ALA A 33 -1.77 -11.31 20.86
CA ALA A 33 -0.62 -10.45 21.10
C ALA A 33 -0.98 -8.96 20.97
N ARG A 34 -1.84 -8.59 20.02
CA ARG A 34 -2.35 -7.21 19.90
C ARG A 34 -3.18 -6.77 21.09
N VAL A 35 -3.98 -7.68 21.67
CA VAL A 35 -4.70 -7.39 22.92
C VAL A 35 -3.72 -7.15 24.06
N TRP A 36 -2.71 -8.00 24.22
CA TRP A 36 -1.67 -7.78 25.24
C TRP A 36 -0.91 -6.48 25.02
N LEU A 37 -0.59 -6.14 23.77
CA LEU A 37 0.12 -4.90 23.45
C LEU A 37 -0.67 -3.66 23.85
N ALA A 38 -1.98 -3.64 23.57
CA ALA A 38 -2.87 -2.55 23.97
C ALA A 38 -3.02 -2.43 25.50
N ASP A 39 -2.98 -3.56 26.21
CA ASP A 39 -2.98 -3.63 27.68
C ASP A 39 -1.59 -3.38 28.30
N ASP A 40 -0.59 -2.96 27.51
CA ASP A 40 0.80 -2.75 27.92
C ASP A 40 1.52 -3.99 28.50
N ARG A 41 1.08 -5.18 28.11
CA ARG A 41 1.61 -6.49 28.53
C ARG A 41 2.71 -6.96 27.59
N PHE A 42 3.82 -6.19 27.57
CA PHE A 42 4.91 -6.36 26.61
C PHE A 42 5.66 -7.69 26.76
N ASP A 43 5.85 -8.16 28.01
CA ASP A 43 6.52 -9.44 28.28
C ASP A 43 5.78 -10.61 27.63
N GLU A 44 4.45 -10.63 27.73
CA GLU A 44 3.63 -11.67 27.11
C GLU A 44 3.71 -11.65 25.59
N VAL A 45 3.69 -10.46 24.97
CA VAL A 45 3.92 -10.31 23.53
C VAL A 45 5.28 -10.87 23.15
N ALA A 46 6.34 -10.40 23.81
CA ALA A 46 7.70 -10.74 23.45
C ALA A 46 7.98 -12.24 23.60
N ARG A 47 7.54 -12.84 24.71
CA ARG A 47 7.70 -14.28 24.95
C ARG A 47 6.89 -15.13 24.00
N ALA A 48 5.67 -14.70 23.64
CA ALA A 48 4.85 -15.44 22.70
C ALA A 48 5.48 -15.45 21.29
N VAL A 49 5.97 -14.31 20.82
CA VAL A 49 6.67 -14.20 19.53
C VAL A 49 7.96 -15.02 19.54
N ALA A 50 8.84 -14.80 20.52
CA ALA A 50 10.11 -15.52 20.65
C ALA A 50 9.92 -17.03 20.76
N SER A 51 8.98 -17.48 21.60
CA SER A 51 8.71 -18.90 21.77
C SER A 51 8.10 -19.55 20.53
N THR A 52 7.39 -18.80 19.70
CA THR A 52 6.84 -19.30 18.43
C THR A 52 7.94 -19.37 17.38
N ALA A 53 8.75 -18.32 17.24
CA ALA A 53 9.88 -18.27 16.31
C ALA A 53 11.00 -19.28 16.63
N ALA A 54 11.21 -19.65 17.89
CA ALA A 54 12.16 -20.71 18.23
C ALA A 54 11.68 -22.13 17.86
N ARG A 55 10.37 -22.31 17.61
CA ARG A 55 9.77 -23.62 17.30
C ARG A 55 9.35 -23.77 15.84
N TYR A 56 9.00 -22.65 15.22
CA TYR A 56 8.56 -22.55 13.84
C TYR A 56 9.48 -21.56 13.12
N VAL A 57 9.70 -21.75 11.84
CA VAL A 57 10.52 -20.83 11.03
C VAL A 57 9.70 -19.55 10.80
N LEU A 58 9.66 -18.67 11.80
CA LEU A 58 9.06 -17.36 11.69
C LEU A 58 10.12 -16.33 11.31
N PRO A 59 9.82 -15.44 10.35
CA PRO A 59 10.73 -14.38 9.96
C PRO A 59 10.86 -13.33 11.08
N LEU A 60 12.02 -13.23 11.71
CA LEU A 60 12.38 -12.13 12.60
C LEU A 60 13.69 -11.50 12.12
N THR A 61 13.71 -10.18 11.99
CA THR A 61 14.92 -9.43 11.63
C THR A 61 15.83 -9.24 12.84
N GLU A 62 17.07 -8.79 12.63
CA GLU A 62 17.96 -8.41 13.75
C GLU A 62 17.35 -7.29 14.61
N GLU A 63 16.64 -6.34 13.98
CA GLU A 63 15.94 -5.26 14.67
C GLU A 63 14.85 -5.81 15.59
N ASP A 64 14.08 -6.80 15.12
CA ASP A 64 13.04 -7.46 15.92
C ASP A 64 13.60 -8.16 17.14
N LEU A 65 14.67 -8.91 16.94
CA LEU A 65 15.36 -9.59 18.05
C LEU A 65 15.88 -8.56 19.05
N GLY A 66 16.34 -7.39 18.61
CA GLY A 66 16.73 -6.27 19.47
C GLY A 66 15.56 -5.69 20.29
N VAL A 67 14.39 -5.51 19.67
CA VAL A 67 13.16 -5.08 20.37
C VAL A 67 12.75 -6.11 21.42
N LEU A 68 12.71 -7.39 21.06
CA LEU A 68 12.38 -8.48 21.98
C LEU A 68 13.39 -8.59 23.13
N ALA A 69 14.69 -8.45 22.84
CA ALA A 69 15.75 -8.47 23.84
C ALA A 69 15.59 -7.31 24.84
N THR A 70 15.26 -6.12 24.37
CA THR A 70 14.99 -4.95 25.22
C THR A 70 13.87 -5.23 26.23
N VAL A 71 12.79 -5.88 25.79
CA VAL A 71 11.68 -6.28 26.69
C VAL A 71 12.14 -7.34 27.68
N PHE A 72 12.86 -8.37 27.23
CA PHE A 72 13.37 -9.43 28.10
C PHE A 72 14.31 -8.90 29.17
N GLU A 73 15.23 -8.01 28.82
CA GLU A 73 16.17 -7.39 29.75
C GLU A 73 15.45 -6.53 30.79
N ALA A 74 14.44 -5.76 30.38
CA ALA A 74 13.65 -4.94 31.30
C ALA A 74 12.94 -5.77 32.38
N GLU A 75 12.52 -7.00 32.02
CA GLU A 75 11.85 -7.96 32.92
C GLU A 75 12.82 -8.95 33.60
N GLY A 76 14.12 -8.86 33.32
CA GLY A 76 15.14 -9.76 33.86
C GLY A 76 15.01 -11.21 33.37
N ALA A 77 14.45 -11.43 32.18
CA ALA A 77 14.34 -12.72 31.53
C ALA A 77 15.65 -13.14 30.83
N SER A 78 15.85 -14.44 30.61
CA SER A 78 17.01 -14.98 29.87
C SER A 78 16.82 -14.86 28.36
N LEU A 79 17.88 -14.45 27.66
CA LEU A 79 17.91 -14.26 26.21
C LEU A 79 18.16 -15.54 25.40
N ASP A 80 18.38 -16.68 26.06
CA ASP A 80 18.76 -17.96 25.44
C ASP A 80 17.82 -18.37 24.29
N VAL A 81 16.52 -18.08 24.42
CA VAL A 81 15.54 -18.34 23.36
C VAL A 81 15.78 -17.47 22.12
N LEU A 82 16.15 -16.19 22.30
CA LEU A 82 16.42 -15.27 21.20
C LEU A 82 17.74 -15.62 20.51
N GLU A 83 18.77 -16.00 21.27
CA GLU A 83 20.06 -16.44 20.73
C GLU A 83 19.96 -17.72 19.88
N SER A 84 18.89 -18.50 20.07
CA SER A 84 18.62 -19.70 19.28
C SER A 84 17.92 -19.43 17.95
N ILE A 85 17.42 -18.21 17.74
CA ILE A 85 16.70 -17.81 16.52
C ILE A 85 17.71 -17.25 15.52
N GLU A 86 17.74 -17.82 14.32
CA GLU A 86 18.52 -17.28 13.22
C GLU A 86 17.79 -16.07 12.61
N PRO A 87 18.38 -14.87 12.60
CA PRO A 87 17.75 -13.68 12.05
C PRO A 87 17.61 -13.81 10.54
N MET A 88 16.50 -13.29 10.03
CA MET A 88 16.27 -13.16 8.61
C MET A 88 16.88 -11.85 8.09
N ILE A 89 17.61 -11.94 6.98
CA ILE A 89 18.30 -10.80 6.36
C ILE A 89 17.43 -10.12 5.30
N ASP A 90 16.62 -10.90 4.57
CA ASP A 90 15.79 -10.42 3.47
C ASP A 90 14.32 -10.29 3.89
N ASP A 91 13.55 -9.42 3.22
CA ASP A 91 12.10 -9.38 3.39
C ASP A 91 11.50 -10.77 3.06
N PRO A 92 10.61 -11.30 3.92
CA PRO A 92 10.08 -12.63 3.68
C PRO A 92 9.18 -12.57 2.44
N PRO A 93 9.24 -13.59 1.55
CA PRO A 93 8.41 -13.60 0.37
C PRO A 93 6.93 -13.59 0.77
N LEU A 94 6.10 -12.97 -0.06
CA LEU A 94 4.65 -13.03 0.11
C LEU A 94 4.17 -14.47 -0.12
N VAL A 95 3.86 -15.18 0.97
CA VAL A 95 3.40 -16.59 0.94
C VAL A 95 1.88 -16.73 0.79
N TRP A 96 1.16 -15.61 0.72
CA TRP A 96 -0.31 -15.57 0.60
C TRP A 96 -0.75 -14.93 -0.69
N GLN A 97 -1.93 -15.35 -1.16
CA GLN A 97 -2.67 -14.63 -2.20
C GLN A 97 -3.76 -13.78 -1.56
N PHE A 98 -4.00 -12.59 -2.13
CA PHE A 98 -5.05 -11.67 -1.72
C PHE A 98 -6.03 -11.40 -2.86
N SER A 99 -7.29 -11.17 -2.50
CA SER A 99 -8.39 -10.81 -3.42
C SER A 99 -9.36 -9.83 -2.75
N ALA A 100 -10.00 -8.97 -3.53
CA ALA A 100 -11.05 -8.06 -3.05
C ALA A 100 -12.36 -8.81 -2.75
N GLU A 101 -12.67 -9.78 -3.61
CA GLU A 101 -13.86 -10.64 -3.52
C GLU A 101 -13.56 -11.89 -2.68
N PRO A 102 -14.53 -12.37 -1.87
CA PRO A 102 -14.43 -13.67 -1.23
C PRO A 102 -14.36 -14.79 -2.27
N PRO A 103 -13.75 -15.94 -1.93
CA PRO A 103 -13.93 -17.14 -2.73
C PRO A 103 -15.39 -17.62 -2.65
N ASP A 104 -15.87 -18.27 -3.71
CA ASP A 104 -17.25 -18.81 -3.80
C ASP A 104 -17.67 -19.72 -2.62
N SER A 105 -16.70 -20.25 -1.88
CA SER A 105 -16.92 -21.11 -0.71
C SER A 105 -17.30 -20.35 0.56
N VAL A 106 -17.25 -19.01 0.56
CA VAL A 106 -17.62 -18.16 1.70
C VAL A 106 -18.93 -17.45 1.38
N ASP A 107 -19.99 -17.81 2.09
CA ASP A 107 -21.27 -17.10 2.02
C ASP A 107 -21.06 -15.66 2.52
N SER A 108 -21.40 -14.68 1.67
CA SER A 108 -21.39 -13.22 1.80
C SER A 108 -20.70 -12.59 3.01
N THR A 109 -19.90 -11.56 2.73
CA THR A 109 -19.29 -10.66 3.70
C THR A 109 -20.26 -10.21 4.79
N ASP A 110 -19.86 -10.32 6.06
CA ASP A 110 -20.68 -9.88 7.18
C ASP A 110 -20.79 -8.34 7.16
N ASP A 111 -21.82 -7.83 6.49
CA ASP A 111 -22.09 -6.40 6.36
C ASP A 111 -22.20 -5.71 7.73
N SER A 112 -22.59 -6.45 8.77
CA SER A 112 -22.68 -5.90 10.13
C SER A 112 -21.30 -5.66 10.77
N ALA A 113 -20.35 -6.55 10.52
CA ALA A 113 -18.97 -6.40 10.97
C ALA A 113 -18.30 -5.20 10.28
N VAL A 114 -18.49 -5.06 8.96
CA VAL A 114 -17.98 -3.91 8.19
C VAL A 114 -18.61 -2.61 8.66
N ALA A 115 -19.93 -2.57 8.89
CA ALA A 115 -20.61 -1.38 9.39
C ALA A 115 -20.06 -0.93 10.75
N ALA A 116 -19.80 -1.86 11.68
CA ALA A 116 -19.23 -1.53 12.98
C ALA A 116 -17.81 -0.95 12.88
N LEU A 117 -17.00 -1.40 11.91
CA LEU A 117 -15.69 -0.81 11.65
C LEU A 117 -15.82 0.61 11.09
N ILE A 118 -16.75 0.83 10.14
CA ILE A 118 -17.00 2.16 9.56
C ILE A 118 -17.45 3.14 10.64
N GLU A 119 -18.35 2.75 11.54
CA GLU A 119 -18.79 3.61 12.65
C GLU A 119 -17.62 4.06 13.55
N ILE A 120 -16.64 3.18 13.81
CA ILE A 120 -15.45 3.54 14.58
C ILE A 120 -14.56 4.50 13.79
N LEU A 121 -14.39 4.29 12.49
CA LEU A 121 -13.50 5.08 11.64
C LEU A 121 -14.07 6.45 11.30
N ASP A 122 -15.41 6.60 11.18
CA ASP A 122 -16.07 7.89 11.04
C ASP A 122 -15.82 8.82 12.25
N GLU A 123 -15.54 8.24 13.43
CA GLU A 123 -15.18 8.96 14.65
C GLU A 123 -13.65 9.06 14.87
N GLU A 124 -12.82 8.60 13.91
CA GLU A 124 -11.36 8.57 14.03
C GLU A 124 -10.69 9.55 13.05
N PRO A 125 -10.37 10.80 13.48
CA PRO A 125 -9.76 11.79 12.60
C PRO A 125 -8.38 11.42 12.07
N ALA A 126 -7.66 10.52 12.76
CA ALA A 126 -6.34 10.07 12.33
C ALA A 126 -6.41 9.01 11.22
N ALA A 127 -7.56 8.38 10.98
CA ALA A 127 -7.68 7.33 9.97
C ALA A 127 -7.83 7.93 8.56
N HIS A 128 -7.10 7.38 7.59
CA HIS A 128 -7.14 7.79 6.19
C HIS A 128 -8.04 6.86 5.35
N GLY A 129 -7.90 5.55 5.55
CA GLY A 129 -8.65 4.56 4.78
C GLY A 129 -8.64 3.16 5.38
N MET A 130 -9.63 2.36 4.99
CA MET A 130 -9.76 0.95 5.35
C MET A 130 -10.00 0.10 4.11
N TRP A 131 -9.20 -0.96 3.99
CA TRP A 131 -9.33 -1.99 2.97
C TRP A 131 -9.70 -3.31 3.61
N ARG A 132 -10.44 -4.14 2.86
CA ARG A 132 -10.62 -5.56 3.16
C ARG A 132 -10.07 -6.40 2.02
N ALA A 133 -9.22 -7.36 2.37
CA ALA A 133 -8.75 -8.39 1.44
C ALA A 133 -9.04 -9.78 1.98
N TRP A 134 -9.32 -10.71 1.09
CA TRP A 134 -9.42 -12.14 1.39
C TRP A 134 -8.06 -12.80 1.20
N ARG A 135 -7.45 -13.22 2.31
CA ARG A 135 -6.20 -13.99 2.34
C ARG A 135 -6.50 -15.46 2.08
N MET A 136 -5.82 -16.05 1.11
CA MET A 136 -6.01 -17.43 0.68
C MET A 136 -4.68 -18.11 0.39
N SER A 137 -4.66 -19.44 0.45
CA SER A 137 -3.51 -20.22 0.01
C SER A 137 -3.28 -20.02 -1.50
N PRO A 138 -2.06 -19.69 -1.96
CA PRO A 138 -1.78 -19.46 -3.37
C PRO A 138 -2.02 -20.67 -4.28
N ASP A 139 -1.96 -21.88 -3.72
CA ASP A 139 -2.18 -23.15 -4.43
C ASP A 139 -3.65 -23.61 -4.41
N GLY A 140 -4.56 -22.80 -3.85
CA GLY A 140 -5.96 -23.14 -3.69
C GLY A 140 -6.22 -24.22 -2.63
N ALA A 141 -5.25 -24.50 -1.74
CA ALA A 141 -5.46 -25.43 -0.64
C ALA A 141 -6.65 -24.98 0.23
N PRO A 142 -7.52 -25.92 0.66
CA PRO A 142 -8.69 -25.59 1.47
C PRO A 142 -8.34 -25.24 2.92
N TYR A 143 -7.10 -25.48 3.33
CA TYR A 143 -6.61 -25.17 4.67
C TYR A 143 -5.24 -24.44 4.59
N PRO A 144 -5.04 -23.37 5.37
CA PRO A 144 -6.03 -22.74 6.24
C PRO A 144 -7.18 -22.11 5.43
N PRO A 145 -8.38 -22.01 6.01
CA PRO A 145 -9.52 -21.45 5.31
C PRO A 145 -9.24 -19.98 4.92
N PRO A 146 -9.88 -19.49 3.84
CA PRO A 146 -9.84 -18.07 3.49
C PRO A 146 -10.20 -17.19 4.68
N ARG A 147 -9.48 -16.08 4.87
CA ARG A 147 -9.74 -15.11 5.94
C ARG A 147 -9.83 -13.70 5.43
N ALA A 148 -10.81 -12.94 5.92
CA ALA A 148 -10.84 -11.50 5.74
C ALA A 148 -9.73 -10.85 6.58
N VAL A 149 -8.95 -9.98 5.95
CA VAL A 149 -7.92 -9.15 6.54
C VAL A 149 -8.32 -7.71 6.31
N TYR A 150 -8.48 -6.97 7.40
CA TYR A 150 -8.76 -5.54 7.38
C TYR A 150 -7.46 -4.79 7.57
N VAL A 151 -7.14 -3.90 6.64
CA VAL A 151 -5.97 -3.01 6.77
C VAL A 151 -6.49 -1.59 6.90
N VAL A 152 -6.04 -0.88 7.92
CA VAL A 152 -6.36 0.53 8.15
C VAL A 152 -5.07 1.33 8.05
N GLU A 153 -5.13 2.46 7.37
CA GLU A 153 -4.06 3.47 7.37
C GLU A 153 -4.46 4.60 8.31
N ALA A 154 -3.56 4.99 9.22
CA ALA A 154 -3.80 6.09 10.14
C ALA A 154 -2.51 6.86 10.46
N ASP A 155 -2.64 8.16 10.71
CA ASP A 155 -1.61 9.07 11.22
C ASP A 155 -1.88 9.35 12.71
N ASP A 156 -1.79 8.29 13.53
CA ASP A 156 -2.05 8.33 14.97
C ASP A 156 -0.79 7.95 15.76
N ASP A 157 -0.58 8.61 16.89
CA ASP A 157 0.51 8.32 17.83
C ASP A 157 0.34 6.96 18.55
N ASP A 158 -0.89 6.41 18.63
CA ASP A 158 -1.20 5.11 19.23
C ASP A 158 -2.03 4.20 18.31
N LEU A 159 -1.41 3.77 17.20
CA LEU A 159 -1.98 2.77 16.28
C LEU A 159 -2.42 1.47 16.97
N THR A 160 -1.86 1.13 18.13
CA THR A 160 -2.19 -0.09 18.86
C THR A 160 -3.57 -0.02 19.53
N GLU A 161 -3.95 1.16 20.02
CA GLU A 161 -5.28 1.37 20.60
C GLU A 161 -6.37 1.31 19.51
N LEU A 162 -6.12 1.94 18.35
CA LEU A 162 -7.01 1.81 17.19
C LEU A 162 -7.14 0.35 16.75
N THR A 163 -6.02 -0.39 16.69
CA THR A 163 -6.03 -1.83 16.38
C THR A 163 -6.92 -2.61 17.35
N ALA A 164 -6.78 -2.37 18.66
CA ALA A 164 -7.56 -3.07 19.68
C ALA A 164 -9.06 -2.77 19.61
N ARG A 165 -9.44 -1.51 19.38
CA ARG A 165 -10.86 -1.11 19.22
C ARG A 165 -11.51 -1.81 18.02
N LEU A 166 -10.85 -1.80 16.87
CA LEU A 166 -11.34 -2.45 15.65
C LEU A 166 -11.42 -3.97 15.81
N GLN A 167 -10.40 -4.61 16.42
CA GLN A 167 -10.47 -6.05 16.73
C GLN A 167 -11.64 -6.38 17.66
N LYS A 168 -11.87 -5.57 18.69
CA LYS A 168 -12.98 -5.77 19.64
C LYS A 168 -14.34 -5.68 18.96
N ALA A 169 -14.51 -4.79 17.98
CA ALA A 169 -15.73 -4.70 17.18
C ALA A 169 -15.97 -5.98 16.37
N LEU A 170 -14.94 -6.52 15.73
CA LEU A 170 -15.05 -7.78 14.98
C LEU A 170 -15.32 -8.98 15.89
N VAL A 171 -14.70 -9.05 17.08
CA VAL A 171 -15.03 -10.08 18.08
C VAL A 171 -16.50 -9.99 18.50
N ALA A 172 -17.01 -8.78 18.70
CA ALA A 172 -18.43 -8.58 19.04
C ALA A 172 -19.37 -8.99 17.89
N ALA A 173 -18.91 -8.92 16.64
CA ALA A 173 -19.61 -9.43 15.45
C ALA A 173 -19.48 -10.96 15.28
N GLY A 174 -18.67 -11.64 16.10
CA GLY A 174 -18.54 -13.10 16.10
C GLY A 174 -17.24 -13.64 15.49
N GLU A 175 -16.32 -12.77 15.09
CA GLU A 175 -15.01 -13.19 14.57
C GLU A 175 -14.08 -13.60 15.72
N ALA A 176 -13.68 -14.87 15.76
CA ALA A 176 -12.89 -15.41 16.88
C ALA A 176 -11.43 -14.93 16.88
N ALA A 177 -10.84 -14.74 15.69
CA ALA A 177 -9.45 -14.32 15.49
C ALA A 177 -9.38 -13.27 14.38
N PRO A 178 -9.94 -12.07 14.61
CA PRO A 178 -10.01 -11.03 13.59
C PRO A 178 -8.62 -10.57 13.16
N GLN A 179 -8.42 -10.43 11.85
CA GLN A 179 -7.17 -9.93 11.28
C GLN A 179 -7.31 -8.44 10.98
N VAL A 180 -6.78 -7.60 11.88
CA VAL A 180 -6.79 -6.14 11.76
C VAL A 180 -5.37 -5.58 11.78
N GLU A 181 -4.99 -4.94 10.69
CA GLU A 181 -3.66 -4.39 10.46
C GLU A 181 -3.73 -2.86 10.38
N VAL A 182 -3.42 -2.14 11.46
CA VAL A 182 -3.32 -0.67 11.43
C VAL A 182 -1.88 -0.29 11.12
N THR A 183 -1.63 0.42 10.03
CA THR A 183 -0.28 0.84 9.62
C THR A 183 -0.18 2.36 9.58
N PRO A 184 1.03 2.92 9.76
CA PRO A 184 1.23 4.35 9.65
C PRO A 184 1.05 4.81 8.19
N VAL A 185 0.76 6.10 8.02
CA VAL A 185 0.83 6.81 6.72
C VAL A 185 2.29 6.98 6.29
N VAL A 186 3.15 7.36 7.24
CA VAL A 186 4.58 7.58 7.00
C VAL A 186 5.41 6.50 7.70
N GLY A 187 6.26 5.82 6.94
CA GLY A 187 7.16 4.80 7.47
C GLY A 187 7.07 3.45 6.75
N PRO A 188 7.78 2.44 7.25
CA PRO A 188 7.81 1.13 6.62
C PRO A 188 6.48 0.39 6.84
N VAL A 189 5.74 0.13 5.76
CA VAL A 189 4.58 -0.77 5.78
C VAL A 189 5.01 -2.12 5.22
N PRO A 190 4.89 -3.27 5.94
CA PRO A 190 5.39 -4.55 5.43
C PRO A 190 4.67 -5.05 4.17
N THR A 191 5.35 -5.93 3.42
CA THR A 191 4.87 -6.45 2.13
C THR A 191 3.47 -7.09 2.22
N TYR A 192 3.15 -7.75 3.33
CA TYR A 192 1.84 -8.37 3.58
C TYR A 192 0.71 -7.34 3.55
N GLN A 193 0.83 -6.24 4.31
CA GLN A 193 -0.19 -5.18 4.37
C GLN A 193 -0.25 -4.39 3.06
N ARG A 194 0.88 -4.10 2.42
CA ARG A 194 0.89 -3.46 1.08
C ARG A 194 0.16 -4.31 0.05
N ALA A 195 0.39 -5.63 0.04
CA ALA A 195 -0.29 -6.55 -0.86
C ALA A 195 -1.79 -6.65 -0.55
N ALA A 196 -2.16 -6.75 0.73
CA ALA A 196 -3.57 -6.76 1.14
C ALA A 196 -4.30 -5.48 0.69
N ARG A 197 -3.69 -4.29 0.81
CA ARG A 197 -4.27 -3.04 0.27
C ARG A 197 -4.35 -3.02 -1.25
N ALA A 198 -3.29 -3.47 -1.93
CA ALA A 198 -3.20 -3.44 -3.39
C ALA A 198 -4.22 -4.36 -4.08
N TYR A 199 -4.53 -5.51 -3.47
CA TYR A 199 -5.44 -6.52 -4.01
C TYR A 199 -6.80 -6.60 -3.30
N GLY A 200 -6.99 -5.85 -2.21
CA GLY A 200 -8.25 -5.75 -1.47
C GLY A 200 -9.22 -4.71 -2.04
N ALA A 201 -10.42 -4.66 -1.47
CA ALA A 201 -11.40 -3.61 -1.74
C ALA A 201 -11.23 -2.46 -0.74
N LEU A 202 -11.15 -1.21 -1.20
CA LEU A 202 -11.30 -0.03 -0.36
C LEU A 202 -12.76 0.07 0.11
N LEU A 203 -13.00 -0.11 1.40
CA LEU A 203 -14.34 -0.11 2.00
C LEU A 203 -14.72 1.22 2.63
N TRP A 204 -13.72 1.99 3.08
CA TRP A 204 -13.92 3.29 3.71
C TRP A 204 -12.71 4.20 3.46
N ALA A 205 -12.95 5.50 3.36
CA ALA A 205 -11.94 6.53 3.24
C ALA A 205 -12.44 7.81 3.91
N ALA A 206 -11.56 8.50 4.62
CA ALA A 206 -11.89 9.76 5.31
C ALA A 206 -12.24 10.89 4.35
N THR A 207 -11.69 10.85 3.13
CA THR A 207 -11.88 11.87 2.09
C THR A 207 -12.82 11.37 1.00
N GLU A 208 -13.60 12.27 0.42
CA GLU A 208 -14.34 11.97 -0.81
C GLU A 208 -13.39 11.63 -1.96
N ALA A 209 -13.84 10.80 -2.90
CA ALA A 209 -13.04 10.46 -4.07
C ALA A 209 -12.89 11.68 -4.99
N PRO A 210 -11.66 12.14 -5.28
CA PRO A 210 -11.46 13.20 -6.27
C PRO A 210 -11.79 12.70 -7.67
N GLU A 211 -12.06 13.63 -8.58
CA GLU A 211 -12.07 13.32 -10.00
C GLU A 211 -10.61 13.12 -10.47
N ILE A 212 -10.32 11.95 -11.01
CA ILE A 212 -8.97 11.58 -11.47
C ILE A 212 -8.94 11.57 -12.99
N THR A 213 -8.04 12.35 -13.58
CA THR A 213 -7.90 12.48 -15.04
C THR A 213 -6.66 11.74 -15.54
N VAL A 214 -6.79 10.98 -16.63
CA VAL A 214 -5.64 10.36 -17.30
C VAL A 214 -5.18 11.27 -18.43
N ALA A 215 -3.93 11.71 -18.39
CA ALA A 215 -3.35 12.60 -19.37
C ALA A 215 -3.28 11.96 -20.76
N ARG A 216 -3.66 12.74 -21.78
CA ARG A 216 -3.46 12.32 -23.17
C ARG A 216 -2.00 12.52 -23.54
N VAL A 217 -1.48 11.57 -24.31
CA VAL A 217 -0.10 11.63 -24.81
C VAL A 217 -0.05 12.10 -26.26
N PHE A 218 -0.93 11.54 -27.09
CA PHE A 218 -0.91 11.72 -28.54
C PHE A 218 -2.12 12.52 -28.99
N ASP A 219 -1.95 13.33 -30.03
CA ASP A 219 -3.04 14.14 -30.59
C ASP A 219 -4.06 13.28 -31.35
N ALA A 220 -3.57 12.20 -31.97
CA ALA A 220 -4.40 11.28 -32.72
C ALA A 220 -3.92 9.84 -32.56
N VAL A 221 -4.90 8.94 -32.60
CA VAL A 221 -4.72 7.51 -32.48
C VAL A 221 -5.51 6.86 -33.61
N ASP A 222 -4.81 6.37 -34.64
CA ASP A 222 -5.43 5.69 -35.78
C ASP A 222 -5.29 4.16 -35.65
N PRO A 223 -6.34 3.36 -35.93
CA PRO A 223 -6.29 1.91 -35.80
C PRO A 223 -5.24 1.21 -36.68
N VAL A 224 -4.81 1.84 -37.78
CA VAL A 224 -3.88 1.27 -38.76
C VAL A 224 -2.49 1.88 -38.60
N SER A 225 -2.38 3.20 -38.54
CA SER A 225 -1.08 3.88 -38.45
C SER A 225 -0.58 4.09 -37.02
N GLY A 226 -1.39 3.82 -36.01
CA GLY A 226 -1.00 3.93 -34.61
C GLY A 226 -1.08 5.36 -34.05
N PRO A 227 -0.45 5.60 -32.88
CA PRO A 227 -0.45 6.92 -32.23
C PRO A 227 0.46 7.91 -32.96
N SER A 228 0.07 9.19 -32.98
CA SER A 228 0.84 10.24 -33.66
C SER A 228 0.64 11.63 -33.04
N PHE A 229 1.61 12.51 -33.27
CA PHE A 229 1.52 13.94 -33.00
C PHE A 229 1.14 14.71 -34.27
N ALA A 230 0.32 15.74 -34.11
CA ALA A 230 -0.05 16.64 -35.19
C ALA A 230 1.18 17.44 -35.65
N PRO A 231 1.30 17.78 -36.95
CA PRO A 231 2.44 18.56 -37.45
C PRO A 231 2.62 19.94 -36.79
N ASP A 232 1.54 20.50 -36.25
CA ASP A 232 1.49 21.77 -35.53
C ASP A 232 1.42 21.61 -34.01
N HIS A 233 1.73 20.41 -33.48
CA HIS A 233 1.77 20.16 -32.04
C HIS A 233 2.70 21.17 -31.34
N PRO A 234 2.25 21.83 -30.26
CA PRO A 234 3.02 22.88 -29.60
C PRO A 234 4.37 22.39 -29.07
N LEU A 235 5.41 23.21 -29.26
CA LEU A 235 6.74 22.96 -28.69
C LEU A 235 7.00 23.82 -27.46
N MET A 236 7.51 23.22 -26.39
CA MET A 236 7.95 23.89 -25.17
C MET A 236 9.41 24.34 -25.30
N ASN A 237 9.60 25.50 -25.93
CA ASN A 237 10.94 26.03 -26.22
C ASN A 237 11.62 26.70 -25.02
N ASN A 238 10.86 27.13 -24.01
CA ASN A 238 11.41 27.70 -22.78
C ASN A 238 12.06 26.59 -21.94
N GLU A 239 13.40 26.58 -21.90
CA GLU A 239 14.17 25.54 -21.21
C GLU A 239 13.93 25.51 -19.69
N ALA A 240 13.78 26.67 -19.05
CA ALA A 240 13.58 26.75 -17.61
C ALA A 240 12.21 26.18 -17.20
N GLU A 241 11.16 26.56 -17.94
CA GLU A 241 9.81 26.02 -17.73
C GLU A 241 9.77 24.52 -18.05
N ARG A 242 10.37 24.10 -19.16
CA ARG A 242 10.45 22.68 -19.54
C ARG A 242 11.14 21.84 -18.46
N GLY A 243 12.22 22.34 -17.87
CA GLY A 243 12.91 21.68 -16.76
C GLY A 243 12.00 21.51 -15.54
N GLN A 244 11.27 22.55 -15.14
CA GLN A 244 10.33 22.50 -14.01
C GLN A 244 9.20 21.49 -14.24
N ILE A 245 8.62 21.47 -15.44
CA ILE A 245 7.56 20.50 -15.78
C ILE A 245 8.12 19.07 -15.78
N LEU A 246 9.32 18.84 -16.31
CA LEU A 246 9.97 17.53 -16.27
C LEU A 246 10.23 17.06 -14.84
N ASP A 247 10.70 17.95 -13.97
CA ASP A 247 10.95 17.65 -12.57
C ASP A 247 9.65 17.25 -11.85
N TYR A 248 8.56 17.99 -12.08
CA TYR A 248 7.23 17.63 -11.54
C TYR A 248 6.77 16.25 -12.03
N LEU A 249 6.79 16.02 -13.35
CA LEU A 249 6.34 14.76 -13.96
C LEU A 249 7.13 13.56 -13.43
N ARG A 250 8.43 13.71 -13.18
CA ARG A 250 9.32 12.67 -12.65
C ARG A 250 9.19 12.49 -11.14
N ALA A 251 8.82 13.55 -10.41
CA ALA A 251 8.59 13.50 -8.98
C ALA A 251 7.25 12.83 -8.61
N GLY A 252 6.31 12.69 -9.56
CA GLY A 252 5.03 12.03 -9.32
C GLY A 252 5.18 10.61 -8.78
N THR A 253 4.28 10.21 -7.88
CA THR A 253 4.27 8.89 -7.25
C THR A 253 4.14 7.82 -8.33
N ALA A 254 5.08 6.88 -8.37
CA ALA A 254 5.06 5.78 -9.32
C ALA A 254 3.89 4.83 -9.03
N LEU A 255 2.97 4.75 -9.98
CA LEU A 255 1.71 4.02 -9.86
C LEU A 255 1.86 2.60 -10.45
N MET A 256 2.46 2.51 -11.62
CA MET A 256 2.78 1.24 -12.29
C MET A 256 4.18 1.34 -12.88
N ILE A 257 5.09 0.49 -12.41
CA ILE A 257 6.47 0.44 -12.92
C ILE A 257 6.61 -0.78 -13.82
N THR A 258 7.14 -0.56 -15.03
CA THR A 258 7.40 -1.62 -16.00
C THR A 258 8.69 -1.35 -16.76
N THR A 259 9.36 -2.43 -17.19
CA THR A 259 10.49 -2.35 -18.12
C THR A 259 10.04 -2.34 -19.59
N ALA A 260 8.73 -2.41 -19.86
CA ALA A 260 8.19 -2.36 -21.20
C ALA A 260 8.41 -0.98 -21.83
N THR A 261 8.72 -0.98 -23.12
CA THR A 261 8.94 0.22 -23.92
C THR A 261 8.18 0.16 -25.24
N LEU A 262 7.87 1.34 -25.79
CA LEU A 262 7.33 1.52 -27.14
C LEU A 262 8.37 2.14 -28.07
N ASP A 263 8.16 1.97 -29.38
CA ASP A 263 8.93 2.68 -30.40
C ASP A 263 8.66 4.19 -30.33
N ASP A 264 9.70 4.99 -30.53
CA ASP A 264 9.58 6.44 -30.67
C ASP A 264 8.86 6.77 -31.99
N VAL A 265 7.68 7.39 -31.90
CA VAL A 265 6.82 7.69 -33.06
C VAL A 265 7.31 8.90 -33.85
N VAL A 266 8.17 9.74 -33.24
CA VAL A 266 8.75 10.93 -33.86
C VAL A 266 10.07 10.58 -34.53
N ASP A 267 10.91 9.79 -33.86
CA ASP A 267 12.20 9.29 -34.37
C ASP A 267 12.27 7.76 -34.28
N SER A 268 11.67 7.10 -35.29
CA SER A 268 11.61 5.64 -35.37
C SER A 268 12.99 4.96 -35.43
N THR A 269 14.07 5.70 -35.69
CA THR A 269 15.43 5.14 -35.70
C THR A 269 15.93 4.78 -34.31
N ARG A 270 15.30 5.30 -33.25
CA ARG A 270 15.65 5.00 -31.85
C ARG A 270 15.10 3.66 -31.37
N GLY A 271 14.08 3.12 -32.05
CA GLY A 271 13.42 1.87 -31.65
C GLY A 271 12.70 1.98 -30.31
N ALA A 272 12.57 0.86 -29.61
CA ALA A 272 11.74 0.70 -28.42
C ALA A 272 12.38 1.33 -27.15
N VAL A 273 12.33 2.66 -27.05
CA VAL A 273 12.96 3.44 -25.96
C VAL A 273 11.97 4.24 -25.11
N VAL A 274 10.70 4.31 -25.52
CA VAL A 274 9.69 5.13 -24.85
C VAL A 274 9.14 4.37 -23.63
N PRO A 275 9.32 4.84 -22.39
CA PRO A 275 8.93 4.12 -21.18
C PRO A 275 7.40 4.05 -20.99
N MET A 276 6.90 2.91 -20.53
CA MET A 276 5.45 2.68 -20.33
C MET A 276 5.00 2.68 -18.86
N SER A 277 5.84 3.18 -17.94
CA SER A 277 5.47 3.33 -16.54
C SER A 277 4.45 4.46 -16.36
N PHE A 278 3.61 4.39 -15.33
CA PHE A 278 2.62 5.42 -14.99
C PHE A 278 2.94 6.06 -13.65
N ARG A 279 2.65 7.35 -13.54
CA ARG A 279 2.79 8.17 -12.34
C ARG A 279 1.51 8.94 -12.06
N THR A 280 1.39 9.43 -10.83
CA THR A 280 0.23 10.19 -10.38
C THR A 280 0.62 11.23 -9.32
N ASP A 281 -0.19 12.29 -9.22
CA ASP A 281 -0.21 13.22 -8.09
C ASP A 281 -1.50 13.14 -7.27
N GLY A 282 -2.27 12.06 -7.44
CA GLY A 282 -3.54 11.82 -6.77
C GLY A 282 -4.76 12.39 -7.51
N THR A 283 -4.57 13.30 -8.47
CA THR A 283 -5.65 13.89 -9.29
C THR A 283 -5.42 13.72 -10.79
N TRP A 284 -4.17 13.62 -11.20
CA TRP A 284 -3.78 13.29 -12.56
C TRP A 284 -2.99 11.98 -12.58
N ILE A 285 -3.14 11.24 -13.66
CA ILE A 285 -2.32 10.08 -14.00
C ILE A 285 -1.67 10.35 -15.35
N TRP A 286 -0.37 10.17 -15.46
CA TRP A 286 0.35 10.30 -16.72
C TRP A 286 1.34 9.16 -16.92
N PRO A 287 1.53 8.68 -18.15
CA PRO A 287 2.63 7.78 -18.46
C PRO A 287 3.96 8.55 -18.52
N ASP A 288 5.06 7.89 -18.17
CA ASP A 288 6.43 8.41 -18.32
C ASP A 288 6.76 8.77 -19.77
N THR A 289 5.99 8.24 -20.74
CA THR A 289 5.96 8.69 -22.13
C THR A 289 5.83 10.21 -22.29
N VAL A 290 5.03 10.88 -21.44
CA VAL A 290 4.87 12.35 -21.49
C VAL A 290 6.20 13.03 -21.19
N ALA A 291 6.89 12.60 -20.13
CA ALA A 291 8.20 13.13 -19.78
C ALA A 291 9.25 12.82 -20.88
N TYR A 292 9.18 11.63 -21.49
CA TYR A 292 10.06 11.25 -22.59
C TYR A 292 9.97 12.21 -23.78
N TYR A 293 8.76 12.45 -24.30
CA TYR A 293 8.56 13.32 -25.47
C TYR A 293 8.84 14.79 -25.15
N LEU A 294 8.54 15.24 -23.93
CA LEU A 294 8.89 16.58 -23.48
C LEU A 294 10.42 16.77 -23.42
N GLU A 295 11.16 15.81 -22.89
CA GLU A 295 12.62 15.88 -22.78
C GLU A 295 13.31 15.81 -24.15
N HIS A 296 12.94 14.84 -24.98
CA HIS A 296 13.70 14.49 -26.18
C HIS A 296 13.26 15.23 -27.44
N HIS A 297 12.00 15.64 -27.49
CA HIS A 297 11.37 16.26 -28.66
C HIS A 297 10.75 17.63 -28.37
N HIS A 298 10.77 18.05 -27.10
CA HIS A 298 10.18 19.32 -26.63
C HIS A 298 8.68 19.45 -26.90
N LEU A 299 7.98 18.35 -27.15
CA LEU A 299 6.53 18.34 -27.36
C LEU A 299 5.85 18.70 -26.04
N ALA A 300 4.96 19.69 -26.07
CA ALA A 300 4.24 20.12 -24.87
C ALA A 300 3.30 19.01 -24.37
N PRO A 301 3.16 18.79 -23.06
CA PRO A 301 2.15 17.86 -22.54
C PRO A 301 0.71 18.31 -22.86
N ASP A 302 -0.27 17.45 -22.53
CA ASP A 302 -1.69 17.81 -22.54
C ASP A 302 -1.91 19.20 -21.92
N PRO A 303 -2.56 20.15 -22.61
CA PRO A 303 -2.73 21.52 -22.11
C PRO A 303 -3.38 21.59 -20.73
N ASP A 304 -4.33 20.69 -20.45
CA ASP A 304 -5.06 20.67 -19.17
C ASP A 304 -4.16 20.15 -18.05
N LEU A 305 -3.33 19.14 -18.33
CA LEU A 305 -2.28 18.67 -17.40
C LEU A 305 -1.26 19.79 -17.15
N LEU A 306 -0.89 20.53 -18.19
CA LEU A 306 0.10 21.60 -18.08
C LEU A 306 -0.44 22.78 -17.25
N GLU A 307 -1.72 23.14 -17.40
CA GLU A 307 -2.40 24.11 -16.54
C GLU A 307 -2.42 23.62 -15.09
N HIS A 308 -2.80 22.36 -14.87
CA HIS A 308 -2.78 21.74 -13.54
C HIS A 308 -1.39 21.81 -12.87
N ILE A 309 -0.32 21.42 -13.56
CA ILE A 309 1.05 21.45 -13.01
C ILE A 309 1.45 22.89 -12.64
N ARG A 310 1.08 23.88 -13.45
CA ARG A 310 1.38 25.29 -13.16
C ARG A 310 0.67 25.79 -11.90
N ASP A 311 -0.52 25.28 -11.62
CA ASP A 311 -1.30 25.62 -10.44
C ASP A 311 -0.89 24.83 -9.18
N ALA A 312 -0.44 23.58 -9.34
CA ALA A 312 -0.05 22.68 -8.25
C ALA A 312 1.25 23.07 -7.54
N GLY A 313 2.14 23.82 -8.20
CA GLY A 313 3.44 24.25 -7.66
C GLY A 313 4.63 23.44 -8.20
N LEU A 314 5.78 23.52 -7.53
CA LEU A 314 7.05 22.97 -8.05
C LEU A 314 7.19 21.44 -7.91
N LEU A 315 6.43 20.81 -7.01
CA LEU A 315 6.49 19.37 -6.73
C LEU A 315 5.08 18.82 -6.46
N PRO A 316 4.80 17.56 -6.85
CA PRO A 316 3.55 16.90 -6.52
C PRO A 316 3.44 16.64 -5.01
N PRO A 317 2.22 16.57 -4.47
CA PRO A 317 1.99 16.23 -3.06
C PRO A 317 2.40 14.78 -2.76
N GLU A 318 2.77 14.52 -1.50
CA GLU A 318 2.87 13.15 -1.00
C GLU A 318 1.47 12.52 -0.92
N LEU A 319 1.38 11.27 -1.34
CA LEU A 319 0.10 10.55 -1.43
C LEU A 319 -0.01 9.50 -0.34
N ASP A 320 -1.17 9.45 0.29
CA ASP A 320 -1.56 8.34 1.14
C ASP A 320 -1.97 7.11 0.30
N ALA A 321 -2.18 5.97 0.96
CA ALA A 321 -2.52 4.74 0.25
C ALA A 321 -3.92 4.80 -0.38
N VAL A 322 -4.82 5.66 0.11
CA VAL A 322 -6.16 5.87 -0.47
C VAL A 322 -6.05 6.51 -1.85
N ALA A 323 -5.27 7.60 -1.98
CA ALA A 323 -5.03 8.26 -3.24
C ALA A 323 -4.37 7.31 -4.26
N VAL A 324 -3.36 6.55 -3.83
CA VAL A 324 -2.71 5.53 -4.69
C VAL A 324 -3.69 4.45 -5.13
N HIS A 325 -4.53 3.93 -4.21
CA HIS A 325 -5.53 2.91 -4.54
C HIS A 325 -6.55 3.42 -5.56
N ARG A 326 -7.10 4.63 -5.36
CA ARG A 326 -8.06 5.25 -6.28
C ARG A 326 -7.45 5.47 -7.66
N ALA A 327 -6.20 5.94 -7.73
CA ALA A 327 -5.50 6.12 -9.00
C ALA A 327 -5.25 4.77 -9.71
N MET A 328 -4.86 3.73 -8.97
CA MET A 328 -4.72 2.36 -9.52
C MET A 328 -6.04 1.82 -10.07
N ASP A 329 -7.16 2.08 -9.39
CA ASP A 329 -8.48 1.61 -9.81
C ASP A 329 -8.92 2.24 -11.14
N VAL A 330 -8.56 3.50 -11.40
CA VAL A 330 -8.80 4.13 -12.71
C VAL A 330 -8.05 3.39 -13.81
N LEU A 331 -6.80 2.96 -13.58
CA LEU A 331 -6.03 2.20 -14.57
C LEU A 331 -6.51 0.75 -14.75
N ARG A 332 -7.10 0.15 -13.72
CA ARG A 332 -7.63 -1.23 -13.76
C ARG A 332 -8.98 -1.34 -14.46
N LYS A 333 -9.79 -0.29 -14.35
CA LYS A 333 -11.09 -0.25 -15.04
C LYS A 333 -10.84 -0.16 -16.55
N PRO A 334 -11.47 -1.04 -17.36
CA PRO A 334 -11.48 -0.80 -18.79
C PRO A 334 -12.13 0.58 -19.04
N PRO A 335 -11.63 1.38 -19.99
CA PRO A 335 -12.22 2.68 -20.28
C PRO A 335 -13.71 2.50 -20.60
N GLU A 336 -14.58 3.38 -20.06
CA GLU A 336 -16.04 3.31 -20.27
C GLU A 336 -16.41 3.39 -21.76
N THR A 337 -15.53 3.97 -22.57
CA THR A 337 -15.52 3.87 -24.03
C THR A 337 -14.56 2.78 -24.47
N GLU A 338 -15.00 1.86 -25.33
CA GLU A 338 -14.14 0.84 -25.95
C GLU A 338 -12.80 1.47 -26.37
N PRO A 339 -11.64 0.88 -25.98
CA PRO A 339 -10.38 1.33 -26.53
C PRO A 339 -10.47 1.18 -28.06
N VAL A 340 -10.20 2.28 -28.77
CA VAL A 340 -10.35 2.46 -30.23
C VAL A 340 -9.60 1.41 -31.07
N TRP A 341 -8.81 0.55 -30.42
CA TRP A 341 -7.99 -0.51 -30.99
C TRP A 341 -8.70 -1.87 -31.14
N THR A 342 -9.96 -1.99 -30.76
CA THR A 342 -10.69 -3.27 -30.79
C THR A 342 -11.82 -3.29 -31.81
N ARG A 343 -11.49 -3.30 -33.12
CA ARG A 343 -12.17 -4.14 -34.14
C ARG A 343 -11.55 -4.06 -35.53
#